data_AF-A0A3D5PRC6-F1
#
_entry.id   AF-A0A3D5PRC6-F1
#
_cell.length_a   1.000
_cell.length_b   1.000
_cell.length_c   1.000
_cell.angle_alpha   90.00
_cell.angle_beta   90.00
_cell.angle_gamma   90.00
#
_symmetry.space_group_name_H-M   'P 1'
#
loop_
_entity.id
_entity.type
_entity.pdbx_description
1 polymer ?
#
loop_
_entity_poly.entity_id
_entity_poly.type
_entity_poly.pdbx_seq_one_letter_code
_entity_poly.pdbx_strand_id
1 'polypeptide(L)'
;MLRSDAKAPDDQTVSPATAARVSLARAADQAFSLALRVNSIRQSRLDLADVVDQIDEDWALFPLLHDDGSVGVMCLEPACIIAFVETQTMGRVSAAVAQPRRLTQTDKALAVAFLEGFLRRFDEALKGAPTAYWTRGYRTEDAVAT
;
A
#
# COMPACT_ATOMS: atom_id res chain seq x y z
N MET A 1 -4.63 27.80 42.62
CA MET A 1 -5.60 27.92 41.52
C MET A 1 -4.94 28.65 40.37
N LEU A 2 -4.68 27.99 39.24
CA LEU A 2 -4.71 28.59 37.91
C LEU A 2 -4.77 27.44 36.88
N ARG A 3 -5.99 27.28 36.36
CA ARG A 3 -6.44 26.69 35.09
C ARG A 3 -5.66 25.50 34.52
N SER A 4 -6.26 24.33 34.69
CA SER A 4 -6.17 23.19 33.76
C SER A 4 -6.39 23.69 32.34
N ASP A 5 -5.40 23.51 31.46
CA ASP A 5 -5.65 23.53 30.03
C ASP A 5 -6.61 22.39 29.72
N ALA A 6 -7.85 22.74 29.39
CA ALA A 6 -8.79 21.79 28.83
C ALA A 6 -8.26 21.40 27.46
N LYS A 7 -7.84 20.13 27.31
CA LYS A 7 -7.56 19.52 26.01
C LYS A 7 -8.81 19.75 25.13
N ALA A 8 -8.67 20.57 24.10
CA ALA A 8 -9.69 20.74 23.07
C ALA A 8 -10.13 19.34 22.55
N PRO A 9 -11.40 19.14 22.18
CA PRO A 9 -11.82 17.86 21.63
C PRO A 9 -10.91 17.53 20.45
N ASP A 10 -10.18 16.44 20.61
CA ASP A 10 -9.26 15.87 19.63
C ASP A 10 -10.13 15.49 18.43
N ASP A 11 -10.23 16.37 17.42
CA ASP A 11 -10.75 16.02 16.11
C ASP A 11 -9.73 15.04 15.53
N GLN A 12 -9.85 13.77 15.93
CA GLN A 12 -8.90 12.70 15.63
C GLN A 12 -8.90 12.45 14.12
N THR A 13 -8.18 13.31 13.42
CA THR A 13 -7.88 13.15 12.00
C THR A 13 -7.04 11.89 11.86
N VAL A 14 -7.56 10.91 11.13
CA VAL A 14 -6.83 9.66 10.87
C VAL A 14 -5.52 9.99 10.16
N SER A 15 -4.39 9.60 10.76
CA SER A 15 -3.08 9.80 10.12
C SER A 15 -2.93 8.90 8.86
N PRO A 16 -2.14 9.30 7.86
CA PRO A 16 -1.85 8.45 6.70
C PRO A 16 -1.32 7.06 7.09
N ALA A 17 -0.44 6.97 8.10
CA ALA A 17 0.05 5.68 8.57
C ALA A 17 -1.08 4.81 9.15
N THR A 18 -1.97 5.38 9.95
CA THR A 18 -3.12 4.66 10.51
C THR A 18 -4.08 4.20 9.41
N ALA A 19 -4.40 5.09 8.46
CA ALA A 19 -5.26 4.77 7.32
C ALA A 19 -4.64 3.67 6.46
N ALA A 20 -3.35 3.76 6.14
CA ALA A 20 -2.66 2.77 5.31
C ALA A 20 -2.69 1.38 5.97
N ARG A 21 -2.43 1.30 7.27
CA ARG A 21 -2.48 0.06 8.04
C ARG A 21 -3.82 -0.66 7.92
N VAL A 22 -4.91 0.07 8.14
CA VAL A 22 -6.26 -0.49 8.09
C VAL A 22 -6.65 -0.86 6.66
N SER A 23 -6.33 0.00 5.70
CA SER A 23 -6.68 -0.20 4.28
C SER A 23 -5.94 -1.38 3.66
N LEU A 24 -4.65 -1.58 3.96
CA LEU A 24 -3.87 -2.74 3.51
C LEU A 24 -4.47 -4.05 4.02
N ALA A 25 -4.75 -4.14 5.32
CA ALA A 25 -5.34 -5.34 5.92
C ALA A 25 -6.70 -5.68 5.29
N ARG A 26 -7.56 -4.67 5.11
CA ARG A 26 -8.89 -4.85 4.48
C ARG A 26 -8.81 -5.16 2.99
N ALA A 27 -7.81 -4.65 2.28
CA ALA A 27 -7.61 -4.95 0.87
C ALA A 27 -7.19 -6.41 0.67
N ALA A 28 -6.28 -6.92 1.50
CA ALA A 28 -5.84 -8.32 1.44
C ALA A 28 -6.97 -9.29 1.81
N ASP A 29 -7.73 -8.98 2.86
CA ASP A 29 -8.89 -9.77 3.28
C ASP A 29 -9.94 -9.83 2.16
N GLN A 30 -10.27 -8.69 1.55
CA GLN A 30 -11.25 -8.66 0.46
C GLN A 30 -10.76 -9.36 -0.82
N ALA A 31 -9.50 -9.16 -1.20
CA ALA A 31 -8.98 -9.67 -2.48
C ALA A 31 -8.66 -11.16 -2.41
N PHE A 32 -8.19 -11.65 -1.26
CA PHE A 32 -7.60 -12.99 -1.15
C PHE A 32 -8.07 -13.79 0.07
N SER A 33 -8.99 -13.25 0.90
CA SER A 33 -9.29 -13.83 2.24
C SER A 33 -8.02 -14.01 3.08
N LEU A 34 -7.05 -13.11 2.89
CA LEU A 34 -5.73 -13.18 3.51
C LEU A 34 -5.66 -12.24 4.72
N ALA A 35 -5.40 -12.82 5.89
CA ALA A 35 -5.15 -12.06 7.11
C ALA A 35 -3.77 -11.36 7.06
N LEU A 36 -3.72 -10.17 6.45
CA LEU A 36 -2.51 -9.35 6.39
C LEU A 36 -2.35 -8.52 7.66
N ARG A 37 -1.19 -8.68 8.32
CA ARG A 37 -0.78 -7.85 9.45
C ARG A 37 0.33 -6.90 9.03
N VAL A 38 0.08 -5.61 9.15
CA VAL A 38 1.14 -4.60 9.06
C VAL A 38 1.83 -4.52 10.42
N ASN A 39 3.15 -4.69 10.46
CA ASN A 39 3.93 -4.57 11.70
C ASN A 39 4.38 -3.13 11.93
N SER A 40 5.04 -2.53 10.93
CA SER A 40 5.54 -1.15 10.98
C SER A 40 5.12 -0.38 9.73
N ILE A 41 5.02 0.94 9.87
CA ILE A 41 4.93 1.88 8.74
C ILE A 41 5.98 2.96 8.99
N ARG A 42 6.76 3.25 7.96
CA ARG A 42 7.73 4.34 7.95
C ARG A 42 7.28 5.36 6.90
N GLN A 43 7.32 6.63 7.27
CA GLN A 43 7.09 7.75 6.36
C GLN A 43 8.33 8.63 6.40
N SER A 44 8.90 8.92 5.24
CA SER A 44 10.08 9.74 5.07
C SER A 44 9.93 10.60 3.82
N ARG A 45 10.64 11.73 3.80
CA ARG A 45 10.82 12.56 2.61
C ARG A 45 12.27 12.42 2.17
N LEU A 46 12.46 12.06 0.91
CA LEU A 46 13.75 11.71 0.32
C LEU A 46 13.85 12.34 -1.06
N ASP A 47 15.07 12.49 -1.56
CA ASP A 47 15.27 12.82 -2.96
C ASP A 47 15.04 11.57 -3.83
N LEU A 48 14.76 11.77 -5.12
CA LEU A 48 14.39 10.66 -6.02
C LEU A 48 15.49 9.59 -6.11
N ALA A 49 16.76 10.00 -6.12
CA ALA A 49 17.88 9.07 -6.16
C ALA A 49 17.89 8.13 -4.93
N ASP A 50 17.69 8.68 -3.73
CA ASP A 50 17.64 7.90 -2.48
C ASP A 50 16.44 6.94 -2.44
N VAL A 51 15.34 7.27 -3.13
CA VAL A 51 14.18 6.37 -3.27
C VAL A 51 14.51 5.21 -4.19
N VAL A 52 15.15 5.48 -5.33
CA VAL A 52 15.56 4.44 -6.28
C VAL A 52 16.56 3.47 -5.64
N ASP A 53 17.52 3.98 -4.86
CA ASP A 53 18.51 3.17 -4.14
C ASP A 53 17.91 2.25 -3.07
N GLN A 54 16.64 2.46 -2.68
CA GLN A 54 15.92 1.61 -1.71
C GLN A 54 15.07 0.51 -2.36
N ILE A 55 15.01 0.45 -3.69
CA ILE A 55 14.16 -0.50 -4.41
C ILE A 55 15.06 -1.55 -5.08
N ASP A 56 14.93 -2.81 -4.69
CA ASP A 56 15.66 -3.89 -5.33
C ASP A 56 15.16 -4.16 -6.76
N GLU A 57 16.06 -4.61 -7.63
CA GLU A 57 15.79 -4.85 -9.06
C GLU A 57 14.67 -5.89 -9.31
N ASP A 58 14.40 -6.77 -8.36
CA ASP A 58 13.40 -7.83 -8.46
C ASP A 58 12.02 -7.42 -7.94
N TRP A 59 11.87 -6.24 -7.33
CA TRP A 59 10.58 -5.74 -6.86
C TRP A 59 9.65 -5.40 -8.02
N ALA A 60 8.37 -5.72 -7.87
CA ALA A 60 7.36 -5.31 -8.82
C ALA A 60 7.02 -3.84 -8.64
N LEU A 61 7.18 -3.05 -9.70
CA LEU A 61 6.78 -1.65 -9.77
C LEU A 61 5.39 -1.51 -10.38
N PHE A 62 4.56 -0.69 -9.75
CA PHE A 62 3.21 -0.34 -10.20
C PHE A 62 3.11 1.18 -10.28
N PRO A 63 3.15 1.75 -11.50
CA PRO A 63 2.96 3.18 -11.69
C PRO A 63 1.59 3.64 -11.18
N LEU A 64 1.58 4.80 -10.54
CA LEU A 64 0.38 5.46 -10.08
C LEU A 64 0.22 6.81 -10.77
N LEU A 65 -1.00 7.12 -11.18
CA LEU A 65 -1.38 8.40 -11.79
C LEU A 65 -2.39 9.12 -10.91
N HIS A 66 -2.27 10.45 -10.88
CA HIS A 66 -3.24 11.34 -10.26
C HIS A 66 -3.81 12.30 -11.33
N ASP A 67 -5.06 12.74 -11.16
CA ASP A 67 -5.79 13.56 -12.13
C ASP A 67 -5.14 14.96 -12.35
N ASP A 68 -4.29 15.41 -11.42
CA ASP A 68 -3.51 16.67 -11.55
C ASP A 68 -2.18 16.50 -12.30
N GLY A 69 -1.89 15.30 -12.81
CA GLY A 69 -0.64 14.97 -13.50
C GLY A 69 0.49 14.49 -12.59
N SER A 70 0.28 14.44 -11.27
CA SER A 70 1.26 13.85 -10.35
C SER A 70 1.40 12.35 -10.60
N VAL A 71 2.63 11.86 -10.51
CA VAL A 71 2.95 10.43 -10.63
C VAL A 71 3.42 9.88 -9.30
N GLY A 72 3.16 8.60 -9.09
CA GLY A 72 3.65 7.85 -7.94
C GLY A 72 4.03 6.44 -8.35
N VAL A 73 4.53 5.66 -7.40
CA VAL A 73 4.83 4.24 -7.62
C VAL A 73 4.50 3.46 -6.34
N MET A 74 3.88 2.29 -6.50
CA MET A 74 3.85 1.27 -5.46
C MET A 74 4.84 0.17 -5.84
N CYS A 75 5.62 -0.27 -4.86
CA CYS A 75 6.58 -1.34 -5.05
C CYS A 75 6.22 -2.49 -4.12
N LEU A 76 6.24 -3.73 -4.63
CA LEU A 76 6.03 -4.94 -3.84
C LEU A 76 7.18 -5.91 -4.07
N GLU A 77 7.75 -6.42 -2.98
CA GLU A 77 8.71 -7.52 -3.04
C GLU A 77 8.07 -8.80 -3.63
N PRO A 78 8.86 -9.66 -4.31
CA PRO A 78 8.35 -10.91 -4.86
C PRO A 78 7.66 -11.82 -3.85
N ALA A 79 8.15 -11.89 -2.62
CA ALA A 79 7.58 -12.75 -1.57
C ALA A 79 6.12 -12.38 -1.26
N CYS A 80 5.78 -11.10 -1.26
CA CYS A 80 4.42 -10.61 -1.04
C CYS A 80 3.48 -11.08 -2.16
N ILE A 81 3.90 -10.96 -3.42
CA ILE A 81 3.09 -11.37 -4.58
C ILE A 81 2.97 -12.90 -4.65
N ILE A 82 4.04 -13.63 -4.33
CA ILE A 82 4.01 -15.10 -4.23
C ILE A 82 3.00 -15.54 -3.16
N ALA A 83 2.93 -14.87 -2.01
CA ALA A 83 1.94 -15.17 -0.98
C ALA A 83 0.49 -14.96 -1.47
N PHE A 84 0.24 -13.97 -2.33
CA PHE A 84 -1.07 -13.79 -2.97
C PHE A 84 -1.40 -14.96 -3.90
N VAL A 85 -0.43 -15.38 -4.72
CA VAL A 85 -0.56 -16.52 -5.64
C VAL A 85 -0.83 -17.81 -4.88
N GLU A 86 -0.08 -18.08 -3.82
CA GLU A 86 -0.27 -19.27 -2.97
C GLU A 86 -1.63 -19.25 -2.27
N THR A 87 -2.09 -18.10 -1.79
CA THR A 87 -3.42 -17.99 -1.18
C THR A 87 -4.51 -18.32 -2.20
N GLN A 88 -4.39 -17.82 -3.43
CA GLN A 88 -5.36 -18.08 -4.50
C GLN A 88 -5.34 -19.54 -5.00
N THR A 89 -4.17 -20.17 -5.04
CA THR A 89 -4.00 -21.50 -5.65
C THR A 89 -4.04 -22.64 -4.63
N MET A 90 -3.59 -22.39 -3.40
CA MET A 90 -3.45 -23.38 -2.32
C MET A 90 -4.35 -23.09 -1.12
N GLY A 91 -5.01 -21.93 -1.08
CA GLY A 91 -5.85 -21.50 0.04
C GLY A 91 -5.09 -21.05 1.29
N ARG A 92 -3.75 -20.97 1.22
CA ARG A 92 -2.88 -20.57 2.33
C ARG A 92 -1.50 -20.14 1.82
N VAL A 93 -0.85 -19.28 2.58
CA VAL A 93 0.57 -18.95 2.38
C VAL A 93 1.44 -20.11 2.90
N SER A 94 2.46 -20.47 2.13
CA SER A 94 3.44 -21.49 2.53
C SER A 94 4.28 -21.01 3.72
N ALA A 95 4.60 -21.93 4.62
CA ALA A 95 5.55 -21.66 5.71
C ALA A 95 7.02 -21.76 5.23
N ALA A 96 7.25 -22.31 4.04
CA ALA A 96 8.59 -22.34 3.44
C ALA A 96 8.97 -20.93 2.98
N VAL A 97 10.26 -20.60 3.04
CA VAL A 97 10.76 -19.38 2.43
C VAL A 97 10.41 -19.40 0.94
N ALA A 98 9.70 -18.36 0.49
CA ALA A 98 9.37 -18.21 -0.91
C ALA A 98 10.66 -18.26 -1.73
N GLN A 99 10.77 -19.22 -2.64
CA GLN A 99 11.95 -19.30 -3.51
C GLN A 99 11.94 -18.07 -4.41
N PRO A 100 13.06 -17.31 -4.49
CA PRO A 100 13.16 -16.18 -5.40
C PRO A 100 12.85 -16.67 -6.82
N ARG A 101 11.78 -16.13 -7.41
CA ARG A 101 11.41 -16.38 -8.80
C ARG A 101 11.02 -15.08 -9.45
N ARG A 102 11.29 -14.98 -10.75
CA ARG A 102 10.82 -13.86 -11.55
C ARG A 102 9.28 -13.84 -11.53
N LEU A 103 8.72 -12.67 -11.25
CA LEU A 103 7.28 -12.44 -11.32
C LEU A 103 6.85 -12.37 -12.79
N THR A 104 5.79 -13.11 -13.10
CA THR A 104 5.13 -13.12 -14.41
C THR A 104 4.13 -11.97 -14.51
N GLN A 105 3.63 -11.71 -15.72
CA GLN A 105 2.55 -10.74 -15.93
C GLN A 105 1.29 -11.08 -15.11
N THR A 106 0.95 -12.38 -15.02
CA THR A 106 -0.19 -12.85 -14.22
C THR A 106 0.00 -12.58 -12.73
N ASP A 107 1.21 -12.76 -12.21
CA ASP A 107 1.52 -12.46 -10.80
C ASP A 107 1.31 -10.97 -10.51
N LYS A 108 1.81 -10.08 -11.39
CA LYS A 108 1.61 -8.63 -11.26
C LYS A 108 0.13 -8.26 -11.37
N ALA A 109 -0.61 -8.86 -12.29
CA ALA A 109 -2.04 -8.60 -12.46
C ALA A 109 -2.86 -8.98 -11.20
N LEU A 110 -2.49 -10.06 -10.50
CA LEU A 110 -3.12 -10.42 -9.23
C LEU A 110 -2.92 -9.32 -8.16
N ALA A 111 -1.73 -8.71 -8.11
CA ALA A 111 -1.44 -7.63 -7.17
C ALA A 111 -2.25 -6.35 -7.46
N VAL A 112 -2.56 -6.04 -8.72
CA VAL A 112 -3.31 -4.82 -9.10
C VAL A 112 -4.65 -4.74 -8.37
N ALA A 113 -5.43 -5.82 -8.31
CA ALA A 113 -6.73 -5.83 -7.61
C ALA A 113 -6.60 -5.50 -6.11
N PHE A 114 -5.52 -5.97 -5.48
CA PHE A 114 -5.19 -5.62 -4.10
C PHE A 114 -4.79 -4.15 -3.95
N LEU A 115 -3.97 -3.63 -4.87
CA LEU A 115 -3.52 -2.23 -4.87
C LEU A 115 -4.69 -1.26 -5.08
N GLU A 116 -5.58 -1.53 -6.04
CA GLU A 116 -6.80 -0.75 -6.26
C GLU A 116 -7.72 -0.78 -5.03
N GLY A 117 -7.90 -1.96 -4.44
CA GLY A 117 -8.65 -2.14 -3.20
C GLY A 117 -8.06 -1.33 -2.05
N PHE A 118 -6.74 -1.31 -1.92
CA PHE A 118 -6.01 -0.51 -0.95
C PHE A 118 -6.18 0.98 -1.20
N LEU A 119 -5.87 1.48 -2.40
CA LEU A 119 -5.90 2.90 -2.76
C LEU A 119 -7.29 3.50 -2.55
N ARG A 120 -8.34 2.81 -2.98
CA ARG A 120 -9.73 3.24 -2.76
C ARG A 120 -10.07 3.38 -1.27
N ARG A 121 -9.69 2.40 -0.45
CA ARG A 121 -9.96 2.42 1.00
C ARG A 121 -9.12 3.47 1.72
N PHE A 122 -7.89 3.67 1.25
CA PHE A 122 -6.97 4.65 1.79
C PHE A 122 -7.44 6.07 1.49
N ASP A 123 -7.91 6.34 0.26
CA ASP A 123 -8.53 7.61 -0.09
C ASP A 123 -9.79 7.88 0.75
N GLU A 124 -10.66 6.87 0.90
CA GLU A 124 -11.86 6.98 1.75
C GLU A 124 -11.52 7.32 3.20
N ALA A 125 -10.55 6.62 3.78
CA ALA A 125 -10.15 6.80 5.17
C ALA A 125 -9.54 8.17 5.46
N LEU A 126 -9.05 8.87 4.43
CA LEU A 126 -8.44 10.19 4.52
C LEU A 126 -9.33 11.30 3.96
N LYS A 127 -10.60 11.00 3.63
CA LYS A 127 -11.57 12.04 3.26
C LYS A 127 -11.70 13.07 4.38
N GLY A 128 -11.47 14.33 4.04
CA GLY A 128 -11.55 15.44 5.00
C GLY A 128 -10.30 15.61 5.89
N ALA A 129 -9.27 14.77 5.76
CA ALA A 129 -8.04 14.95 6.52
C ALA A 129 -7.21 16.14 5.96
N PRO A 130 -7.02 17.23 6.71
CA PRO A 130 -6.42 18.47 6.18
C PRO A 130 -4.94 18.33 5.77
N THR A 131 -4.20 17.40 6.36
CA THR A 131 -2.75 17.25 6.17
C THR A 131 -2.35 16.08 5.28
N ALA A 132 -3.31 15.30 4.80
CA ALA A 132 -3.08 14.08 4.03
C ALA A 132 -3.47 14.19 2.54
N TYR A 133 -3.75 15.40 2.04
CA TYR A 133 -4.21 15.61 0.67
C TYR A 133 -3.23 15.06 -0.39
N TRP A 134 -1.93 15.11 -0.10
CA TRP A 134 -0.85 14.67 -1.02
C TRP A 134 -0.80 13.17 -1.25
N THR A 135 -1.49 12.34 -0.46
CA THR A 135 -1.49 10.88 -0.60
C THR A 135 -2.73 10.33 -1.32
N ARG A 136 -3.66 11.21 -1.70
CA ARG A 136 -5.01 10.85 -2.13
C ARG A 136 -5.14 10.92 -3.64
N GLY A 137 -6.20 10.32 -4.19
CA GLY A 137 -6.56 10.42 -5.60
C GLY A 137 -5.73 9.59 -6.60
N TYR A 138 -4.67 8.90 -6.16
CA TYR A 138 -3.87 8.04 -7.03
C TYR A 138 -4.62 6.79 -7.48
N ARG A 139 -4.39 6.38 -8.72
CA ARG A 139 -4.90 5.14 -9.31
C ARG A 139 -3.77 4.38 -10.00
N THR A 140 -3.87 3.06 -10.04
CA THR A 140 -2.97 2.22 -10.83
C THR A 140 -3.18 2.51 -12.31
N GLU A 141 -2.09 2.69 -13.04
CA GLU A 141 -2.13 2.66 -14.51
C GLU A 141 -2.26 1.20 -14.97
N ASP A 142 -2.87 0.93 -16.13
CA ASP A 142 -2.80 -0.38 -16.76
C ASP A 142 -1.33 -0.77 -16.85
N ALA A 143 -0.93 -1.86 -16.19
CA ALA A 143 0.47 -2.24 -16.04
C ALA A 143 1.13 -2.35 -17.43
N VAL A 144 1.90 -1.32 -17.81
CA VAL A 144 2.66 -1.33 -19.05
C VAL A 144 3.63 -2.50 -18.94
N ALA A 145 3.54 -3.43 -19.90
CA ALA A 145 4.44 -4.56 -19.99
C ALA A 145 5.88 -4.04 -20.02
N THR A 146 6.61 -4.25 -18.93
CA THR A 146 8.07 -4.10 -18.87
C THR A 146 8.72 -5.38 -19.35
#